data_AF-A0A948V4H9-F1
#
_entry.id   AF-A0A948V4H9-F1
#
_cell.length_a   1.000
_cell.length_b   1.000
_cell.length_c   1.000
_cell.angle_alpha   90.00
_cell.angle_beta   90.00
_cell.angle_gamma   90.00
#
_symmetry.space_group_name_H-M   'P 1'
#
loop_
_entity.id
_entity.type
_entity.pdbx_description
1 polymer ?
#
loop_
_entity_poly.entity_id
_entity_poly.type
_entity_poly.pdbx_seq_one_letter_code
_entity_poly.pdbx_strand_id
1 'polypeptide(L)'
;MKKAAVSLILFCLILTAMNAAEKRPMTVDDALNMIGIGNVMISPDGQWVFYSRSELEWDKNKRKSTYFLIPAEGGESFRYIGEEGGSSFQFSPDGTFLALKRTVDKKSQIFLMRTVGTSLFL
;
A
#
# COMPACT_ATOMS: atom_id res chain seq x y z
N MET A 1 16.32 5.36 -54.59
CA MET A 1 15.73 4.23 -53.81
C MET A 1 16.69 3.62 -52.78
N LYS A 2 17.94 3.27 -53.15
CA LYS A 2 18.92 2.65 -52.21
C LYS A 2 19.25 3.51 -50.97
N LYS A 3 19.41 4.83 -51.13
CA LYS A 3 19.71 5.76 -50.02
C LYS A 3 18.56 5.92 -49.02
N ALA A 4 17.31 5.85 -49.49
CA ALA A 4 16.12 5.93 -48.64
C ALA A 4 15.94 4.66 -47.79
N ALA A 5 16.22 3.48 -48.37
CA ALA A 5 16.21 2.22 -47.63
C ALA A 5 17.28 2.16 -46.52
N VAL A 6 18.49 2.67 -46.81
CA VAL A 6 19.57 2.75 -45.81
C VAL A 6 19.22 3.72 -44.68
N SER A 7 18.61 4.87 -45.00
CA SER A 7 18.18 5.85 -43.99
C SER A 7 17.08 5.30 -43.07
N LEU A 8 16.16 4.48 -43.61
CA LEU A 8 15.07 3.87 -42.85
C LEU A 8 15.57 2.77 -41.91
N ILE A 9 16.55 1.97 -42.35
CA ILE A 9 17.20 0.95 -41.51
C ILE A 9 17.99 1.61 -40.37
N LEU A 10 18.73 2.69 -40.67
CA LEU A 10 19.49 3.42 -39.66
C LEU A 10 18.57 4.07 -38.62
N PHE A 11 17.42 4.60 -39.06
CA PHE A 11 16.41 5.16 -38.15
C PHE A 11 15.80 4.08 -37.24
N CYS A 12 15.46 2.90 -37.79
CA CYS A 12 14.91 1.78 -37.01
C CYS A 12 15.91 1.26 -35.95
N LEU A 13 17.21 1.24 -36.26
CA LEU A 13 18.26 0.82 -35.32
C LEU A 13 18.38 1.75 -34.09
N ILE A 14 18.19 3.06 -34.30
CA ILE A 14 18.23 4.07 -33.24
C ILE A 14 17.00 3.91 -32.30
N LEU A 15 15.82 3.59 -32.84
CA LEU A 15 14.62 3.32 -32.04
C LEU A 15 14.75 2.06 -31.16
N THR A 16 15.50 1.04 -31.59
CA THR A 16 15.73 -0.16 -30.77
C THR A 16 16.70 0.07 -29.61
N ALA A 17 17.66 0.98 -29.75
CA ALA A 17 18.66 1.28 -28.71
C ALA A 17 18.10 2.10 -27.54
N MET A 18 17.05 2.90 -27.77
CA MET A 18 16.44 3.75 -26.73
C MET A 18 15.60 2.97 -25.69
N ASN A 19 15.32 1.68 -25.92
CA ASN A 19 14.46 0.88 -25.04
C ASN A 19 15.21 -0.05 -24.08
N ALA A 20 16.54 0.00 -24.04
CA ALA A 20 17.33 -0.76 -23.09
C ALA A 20 17.56 0.06 -21.80
N ALA A 21 16.53 0.17 -20.95
CA ALA A 21 16.75 0.63 -19.58
C ALA A 21 17.68 -0.39 -18.89
N GLU A 22 18.91 0.01 -18.57
CA GLU A 22 19.87 -0.86 -17.90
C GLU A 22 19.32 -1.29 -16.54
N LYS A 23 19.14 -2.60 -16.36
CA LYS A 23 18.78 -3.17 -15.06
C LYS A 23 19.95 -2.97 -14.12
N ARG A 24 19.78 -2.14 -13.08
CA ARG A 24 20.78 -1.99 -12.02
C ARG A 24 20.73 -3.17 -11.03
N PRO A 25 21.86 -3.54 -10.39
CA PRO A 25 21.86 -4.48 -9.27
C PRO A 25 21.02 -4.00 -8.09
N MET A 26 20.50 -4.96 -7.31
CA MET A 26 19.83 -4.69 -6.03
C MET A 26 20.83 -4.13 -5.03
N THR A 27 20.45 -3.09 -4.31
CA THR A 27 21.23 -2.51 -3.21
C THR A 27 20.59 -2.80 -1.86
N VAL A 28 21.31 -2.49 -0.77
CA VAL A 28 20.75 -2.55 0.58
C VAL A 28 19.56 -1.58 0.72
N ASP A 29 19.64 -0.42 0.07
CA ASP A 29 18.57 0.57 0.09
C ASP A 29 17.28 0.04 -0.52
N ASP A 30 17.35 -0.81 -1.54
CA ASP A 30 16.15 -1.45 -2.10
C ASP A 30 15.47 -2.35 -1.08
N ALA A 31 16.25 -3.14 -0.34
CA ALA A 31 15.74 -4.01 0.70
C ALA A 31 15.13 -3.21 1.86
N LEU A 32 15.76 -2.10 2.24
CA LEU A 32 15.27 -1.20 3.30
C LEU A 32 13.98 -0.48 2.90
N ASN A 33 13.91 0.00 1.65
CA ASN A 33 12.74 0.68 1.08
C ASN A 33 11.61 -0.27 0.68
N MET A 34 11.82 -1.59 0.77
CA MET A 34 10.78 -2.57 0.47
C MET A 34 9.56 -2.34 1.36
N ILE A 35 8.39 -2.19 0.74
CA ILE A 35 7.13 -1.98 1.44
C ILE A 35 6.62 -3.32 1.96
N GLY A 36 6.38 -3.42 3.26
CA GLY A 36 5.81 -4.60 3.89
C GLY A 36 4.29 -4.53 3.93
N ILE A 37 3.61 -5.58 3.49
CA ILE A 37 2.16 -5.73 3.66
C ILE A 37 1.89 -6.76 4.78
N GLY A 38 0.95 -6.45 5.68
CA GLY A 38 0.63 -7.29 6.82
C GLY A 38 -0.79 -7.06 7.34
N ASN A 39 -1.17 -7.73 8.43
CA ASN A 39 -2.50 -7.65 9.05
C ASN A 39 -3.64 -7.77 8.01
N VAL A 40 -3.47 -8.66 7.02
CA VAL A 40 -4.41 -8.79 5.90
C VAL A 40 -5.62 -9.59 6.36
N MET A 41 -6.81 -9.00 6.20
CA MET A 41 -8.08 -9.60 6.61
C MET A 41 -9.19 -9.21 5.64
N ILE A 42 -10.07 -10.14 5.31
CA ILE A 42 -11.28 -9.87 4.51
C ILE A 42 -12.44 -9.64 5.47
N SER A 43 -13.31 -8.67 5.18
CA SER A 43 -14.56 -8.48 5.92
C SER A 43 -15.48 -9.69 5.77
N PRO A 44 -16.35 -9.99 6.75
CA PRO A 44 -17.24 -11.16 6.69
C PRO A 44 -18.20 -11.18 5.49
N ASP A 45 -18.61 -10.01 5.02
CA ASP A 45 -19.43 -9.83 3.81
C ASP A 45 -18.64 -9.98 2.50
N GLY A 46 -17.32 -10.16 2.58
CA GLY A 46 -16.42 -10.31 1.45
C GLY A 46 -16.20 -9.02 0.65
N GLN A 47 -16.71 -7.87 1.09
CA GLN A 47 -16.69 -6.63 0.31
C GLN A 47 -15.36 -5.85 0.44
N TRP A 48 -14.64 -6.03 1.54
CA TRP A 48 -13.47 -5.22 1.88
C TRP A 48 -12.29 -6.06 2.32
N VAL A 49 -11.09 -5.57 2.00
CA VAL A 49 -9.82 -6.10 2.53
C VAL A 49 -9.16 -5.03 3.37
N PHE A 50 -8.97 -5.32 4.65
CA PHE A 50 -8.13 -4.55 5.56
C PHE A 50 -6.69 -5.03 5.46
N TYR A 51 -5.74 -4.10 5.45
CA TYR A 51 -4.32 -4.42 5.50
C TYR A 51 -3.48 -3.27 6.07
N SER A 52 -2.27 -3.59 6.53
CA SER A 52 -1.25 -2.62 6.91
C SER A 52 -0.16 -2.53 5.86
N ARG A 53 0.28 -1.31 5.54
CA ARG A 53 1.45 -0.97 4.72
C ARG A 53 2.55 -0.42 5.64
N SER A 54 3.69 -1.10 5.70
CA SER A 54 4.85 -0.75 6.51
C SER A 54 5.98 -0.22 5.64
N GLU A 55 6.45 0.99 5.91
CA GLU A 55 7.47 1.70 5.13
C GLU A 55 8.54 2.28 6.05
N LEU A 56 9.77 2.41 5.54
CA LEU A 56 10.86 3.05 6.27
C LEU A 56 10.72 4.58 6.22
N GLU A 57 10.63 5.21 7.39
CA GLU A 57 10.82 6.64 7.57
C GLU A 57 12.29 6.90 7.89
N TRP A 58 13.07 7.29 6.89
CA TRP A 58 14.52 7.47 6.98
C TRP A 58 14.92 8.53 8.02
N ASP A 59 14.18 9.63 8.09
CA ASP A 59 14.38 10.74 9.03
C ASP A 59 14.26 10.30 10.50
N LYS A 60 13.41 9.30 10.77
CA LYS A 60 13.17 8.77 12.12
C LYS A 60 13.89 7.47 12.41
N ASN A 61 14.55 6.88 11.41
CA ASN A 61 15.14 5.53 11.48
C ASN A 61 14.15 4.49 12.05
N LYS A 62 12.90 4.53 11.57
CA LYS A 62 11.81 3.69 12.06
C LYS A 62 10.92 3.26 10.90
N ARG A 63 10.29 2.10 11.03
CA ARG A 63 9.20 1.72 10.12
C ARG A 63 7.87 2.26 10.63
N LYS A 64 7.11 2.90 9.75
CA LYS A 64 5.74 3.34 10.01
C LYS A 64 4.76 2.39 9.35
N SER A 65 3.76 1.95 10.11
CA SER A 65 2.65 1.16 9.59
C SER A 65 1.42 2.05 9.44
N THR A 66 0.88 2.11 8.23
CA THR A 66 -0.41 2.77 7.93
C THR A 66 -1.42 1.69 7.54
N TYR A 67 -2.69 1.88 7.92
CA TYR A 67 -3.71 0.85 7.72
C TYR A 67 -4.78 1.33 6.74
N PHE A 68 -5.16 0.44 5.84
CA PHE A 68 -5.98 0.73 4.68
C PHE A 68 -7.15 -0.24 4.57
N LEU A 69 -8.20 0.22 3.91
CA LEU A 69 -9.23 -0.62 3.32
C LEU A 69 -9.18 -0.49 1.80
N ILE A 70 -9.43 -1.59 1.10
CA ILE A 70 -9.60 -1.66 -0.35
C ILE A 70 -10.82 -2.54 -0.66
N PRO A 71 -11.61 -2.25 -1.70
CA PRO A 71 -12.65 -3.18 -2.14
C PRO A 71 -12.04 -4.54 -2.50
N ALA A 72 -12.71 -5.62 -2.15
CA ALA A 72 -12.21 -6.98 -2.42
C ALA A 72 -12.14 -7.31 -3.92
N GLU A 73 -12.98 -6.67 -4.73
CA GLU A 73 -12.93 -6.75 -6.19
C GLU A 73 -11.76 -5.96 -6.80
N GLY A 74 -11.02 -5.22 -5.98
CA GLY A 74 -9.96 -4.31 -6.40
C GLY A 74 -10.44 -2.87 -6.60
N GLY A 75 -9.51 -1.97 -6.88
CA GLY A 75 -9.77 -0.54 -7.03
C GLY A 75 -8.87 0.30 -6.13
N GLU A 76 -9.35 1.49 -5.75
CA GLU A 76 -8.58 2.40 -4.91
C GLU A 76 -8.71 2.04 -3.43
N SER A 77 -7.56 1.94 -2.76
CA SER A 77 -7.50 1.85 -1.31
C SER A 77 -7.60 3.22 -0.67
N PHE A 78 -8.21 3.31 0.51
CA PHE A 78 -8.18 4.52 1.33
C PHE A 78 -7.60 4.22 2.71
N ARG A 79 -6.99 5.24 3.31
CA ARG A 79 -6.48 5.15 4.68
C ARG A 79 -7.65 5.02 5.64
N TYR A 80 -7.66 3.94 6.42
CA TYR A 80 -8.76 3.61 7.31
C TYR A 80 -8.47 3.97 8.76
N ILE A 81 -7.22 3.81 9.23
CA ILE A 81 -6.81 4.16 10.60
C ILE A 81 -5.85 5.35 10.56
N GLY A 82 -6.06 6.29 11.49
CA GLY A 82 -5.24 7.49 11.68
C GLY A 82 -3.78 7.21 12.06
N GLU A 83 -3.03 8.27 12.37
CA GLU A 83 -1.59 8.23 12.70
C GLU A 83 -1.30 7.44 13.97
N GLU A 84 -2.26 7.44 14.89
CA GLU A 84 -2.16 6.79 16.18
C GLU A 84 -2.20 5.25 16.11
N GLY A 85 -2.61 4.67 14.96
CA GLY A 85 -2.50 3.25 14.68
C GLY A 85 -3.29 2.32 15.61
N GLY A 86 -2.84 1.07 15.75
CA GLY A 86 -3.53 0.05 16.54
C GLY A 86 -2.88 -1.33 16.46
N SER A 87 -3.50 -2.30 17.13
CA SER A 87 -3.12 -3.72 17.11
C SER A 87 -4.35 -4.60 17.34
N SER A 88 -4.20 -5.93 17.18
CA SER A 88 -5.28 -6.90 17.48
C SER A 88 -6.58 -6.59 16.72
N PHE A 89 -6.46 -6.39 15.40
CA PHE A 89 -7.58 -6.06 14.53
C PHE A 89 -8.53 -7.25 14.37
N GLN A 90 -9.83 -7.01 14.44
CA GLN A 90 -10.84 -8.05 14.25
C GLN A 90 -12.13 -7.44 13.69
N PHE A 91 -12.64 -7.97 12.57
CA PHE A 91 -13.97 -7.59 12.09
C PHE A 91 -15.04 -8.16 13.02
N SER A 92 -16.10 -7.38 13.26
CA SER A 92 -17.32 -7.90 13.88
C SER A 92 -17.96 -8.96 12.97
N PRO A 93 -18.66 -9.98 13.51
CA PRO A 93 -19.23 -11.05 12.68
C PRO A 93 -20.20 -10.57 11.58
N ASP A 94 -20.88 -9.45 11.81
CA ASP A 94 -21.79 -8.80 10.86
C ASP A 94 -21.07 -7.85 9.87
N GLY A 95 -19.76 -7.68 9.99
CA GLY A 95 -18.92 -6.83 9.14
C GLY A 95 -19.07 -5.32 9.36
N THR A 96 -19.97 -4.87 10.24
CA THR A 96 -20.25 -3.44 10.46
C THR A 96 -19.07 -2.69 11.10
N PHE A 97 -18.24 -3.37 11.89
CA PHE A 97 -17.15 -2.76 12.64
C PHE A 97 -15.83 -3.52 12.50
N LEU A 98 -14.72 -2.79 12.67
CA LEU A 98 -13.41 -3.32 13.00
C LEU A 98 -13.06 -2.92 14.43
N ALA A 99 -12.82 -3.91 15.28
CA ALA A 99 -12.25 -3.73 16.61
C ALA A 99 -10.72 -3.61 16.53
N LEU A 100 -10.13 -2.77 17.38
CA LEU A 100 -8.69 -2.66 17.56
C LEU A 100 -8.33 -2.37 19.02
N LYS A 101 -7.14 -2.78 19.41
CA LYS A 101 -6.51 -2.39 20.67
C LYS A 101 -5.55 -1.23 20.44
N ARG A 102 -5.68 -0.16 21.23
CA ARG A 102 -4.84 1.04 21.17
C ARG A 102 -4.52 1.53 22.58
N THR A 103 -3.33 2.09 22.76
CA THR A 103 -2.94 2.72 24.02
C THR A 103 -3.22 4.22 23.95
N VAL A 104 -4.03 4.72 24.87
CA VAL A 104 -4.32 6.15 25.05
C VAL A 104 -4.06 6.50 26.51
N ASP A 105 -3.27 7.55 26.76
CA ASP A 105 -2.87 7.98 28.11
C ASP A 105 -2.32 6.85 28.99
N LYS A 106 -1.40 6.05 28.42
CA LYS A 106 -0.77 4.87 29.05
C LYS A 106 -1.73 3.74 29.43
N LYS A 107 -2.99 3.79 28.98
CA LYS A 107 -3.99 2.73 29.20
C LYS A 107 -4.33 2.05 27.88
N SER A 108 -4.36 0.72 27.90
CA SER A 108 -4.81 -0.06 26.76
C SER A 108 -6.33 -0.07 26.72
N GLN A 109 -6.90 0.23 25.56
CA GLN A 109 -8.34 0.33 25.33
C GLN A 109 -8.71 -0.40 24.04
N ILE A 110 -9.96 -0.88 23.98
CA ILE A 110 -10.55 -1.43 22.76
C ILE A 110 -11.37 -0.32 22.10
N PHE A 111 -11.12 -0.09 20.83
CA PHE A 111 -11.87 0.82 19.97
C PHE A 111 -12.69 0.01 18.96
N LEU A 112 -13.86 0.53 18.60
CA LEU A 112 -14.66 0.04 17.50
C LEU A 112 -14.72 1.14 16.44
N MET A 113 -14.28 0.82 15.23
CA MET A 113 -14.37 1.70 14.07
C MET A 113 -15.37 1.11 13.09
N ARG A 114 -16.22 1.93 12.50
CA ARG A 114 -17.18 1.47 11.49
C ARG A 114 -16.42 1.13 10.20
N THR A 115 -16.62 -0.09 9.67
CA THR A 115 -15.92 -0.60 8.46
C THR A 115 -16.09 0.34 7.27
N VAL A 116 -17.33 0.78 7.02
CA VAL A 116 -17.65 1.81 6.03
C VAL A 116 -18.81 2.67 6.51
N GLY A 117 -18.67 3.99 6.34
CA GLY A 117 -19.69 4.97 6.69
C GLY A 117 -19.06 6.33 6.92
N THR A 118 -19.58 7.33 6.21
CA THR A 118 -19.15 8.74 6.14
C THR A 118 -18.35 9.20 7.37
N SER A 119 -17.02 9.25 7.25
CA SER A 119 -16.24 10.11 8.14
C SER A 119 -16.73 11.54 7.90
N LEU A 120 -17.51 12.06 8.84
CA LEU A 120 -17.52 13.50 9.07
C LEU A 120 -16.07 13.88 9.36
N PHE A 121 -15.46 14.58 8.41
CA PHE A 121 -14.35 15.46 8.71
C PHE A 121 -14.88 16.50 9.70
N LEU A 122 -14.40 16.46 10.94
CA LEU A 122 -14.43 17.58 11.88
C LEU A 122 -13.03 18.18 11.92
#